data_AF-A0A091VD37-F1
#
_entry.id   AF-A0A091VD37-F1
#
_cell.length_a   1.000
_cell.length_b   1.000
_cell.length_c   1.000
_cell.angle_alpha   90.00
_cell.angle_beta   90.00
_cell.angle_gamma   90.00
#
_symmetry.space_group_name_H-M   'P 1'
#
loop_
_entity.id
_entity.type
_entity.pdbx_description
1 polymer ?
#
loop_
_entity_poly.entity_id
_entity_poly.type
_entity_poly.pdbx_seq_one_letter_code
_entity_poly.pdbx_strand_id
1 'polypeptide(L)'
;AMAARSGEKEAPDPVRQNQLLCERVRKELQCQRLHTQYSLNPRHPVHTITRKPMSWHDNIEEPADAKFLNLIHHAALEPTKKYSEPQTESQEIGWNTTPLIQVDRTDCRLYFPRRRTEIT
;
A
#
# COMPACT_ATOMS: atom_id res chain seq x y z
N ALA A 1 -31.31 -25.90 -33.87
CA ALA A 1 -31.42 -25.11 -35.12
C ALA A 1 -32.33 -23.92 -34.84
N MET A 2 -31.80 -22.69 -34.85
CA MET A 2 -32.61 -21.48 -34.67
C MET A 2 -33.09 -21.00 -36.05
N ALA A 3 -34.40 -21.00 -36.26
CA ALA A 3 -35.01 -20.59 -37.52
C ALA A 3 -34.72 -19.11 -37.81
N ALA A 4 -34.00 -18.83 -38.89
CA ALA A 4 -33.85 -17.48 -39.42
C ALA A 4 -35.21 -17.04 -40.00
N ARG A 5 -35.89 -16.10 -39.33
CA ARG A 5 -37.09 -15.45 -39.89
C ARG A 5 -36.64 -14.59 -41.08
N SER A 6 -36.79 -15.12 -42.28
CA SER A 6 -36.68 -14.38 -43.54
C SER A 6 -37.97 -13.59 -43.78
N GLY A 7 -38.16 -12.50 -43.03
CA GLY A 7 -39.10 -11.45 -43.42
C GLY A 7 -38.43 -10.52 -44.42
N GLU A 8 -39.19 -10.00 -45.39
CA GLU A 8 -38.71 -8.96 -46.30
C GLU A 8 -38.10 -7.81 -45.48
N LYS A 9 -36.81 -7.51 -45.70
CA LYS A 9 -36.15 -6.38 -45.04
C LYS A 9 -36.71 -5.11 -45.66
N GLU A 10 -37.61 -4.46 -44.91
CA GLU A 10 -38.09 -3.11 -45.21
C GLU A 10 -36.90 -2.19 -45.50
N ALA A 11 -37.00 -1.40 -46.57
CA ALA A 11 -35.93 -0.50 -46.98
C ALA A 11 -35.61 0.42 -45.80
N PRO A 12 -34.34 0.47 -45.35
CA PRO A 12 -34.02 1.15 -44.11
C PRO A 12 -34.23 2.65 -44.27
N ASP A 13 -35.07 3.22 -43.41
CA ASP A 13 -35.37 4.65 -43.38
C ASP A 13 -34.07 5.47 -43.24
N PRO A 14 -33.74 6.36 -44.20
CA PRO A 14 -32.52 7.15 -44.18
C PRO A 14 -32.44 8.06 -42.94
N VAL A 15 -33.57 8.52 -42.39
CA VAL A 15 -33.59 9.35 -41.19
C VAL A 15 -33.12 8.54 -39.98
N ARG A 16 -33.67 7.34 -39.81
CA ARG A 16 -33.25 6.41 -38.76
C ARG A 16 -31.78 5.99 -38.89
N GLN A 17 -31.28 5.76 -40.11
CA GLN A 17 -29.87 5.48 -40.33
C GLN A 17 -28.97 6.64 -39.90
N ASN A 18 -29.33 7.86 -40.26
CA ASN A 18 -28.58 9.07 -39.87
C ASN A 18 -28.56 9.26 -38.35
N GLN A 19 -29.66 8.96 -37.66
CA GLN A 19 -29.70 8.99 -36.19
C GLN A 19 -28.70 8.00 -35.57
N LEU A 20 -28.66 6.77 -36.07
CA LEU A 20 -27.71 5.74 -35.61
C LEU A 20 -26.25 6.15 -35.86
N LEU A 21 -25.96 6.77 -37.00
CA LEU A 21 -24.62 7.27 -37.32
C LEU A 21 -24.21 8.40 -36.37
N CYS A 22 -25.10 9.36 -36.12
CA CYS A 22 -24.86 10.44 -35.18
C CYS A 22 -24.61 9.93 -33.76
N GLU A 23 -25.39 8.94 -33.30
CA GLU A 23 -25.16 8.31 -32.00
C GLU A 23 -23.83 7.57 -31.92
N ARG A 24 -23.44 6.86 -32.97
CA ARG A 24 -22.15 6.16 -33.04
C ARG A 24 -21.01 7.15 -32.93
N VAL A 25 -21.01 8.20 -33.74
CA VAL A 25 -19.97 9.25 -33.72
C VAL A 25 -19.88 9.90 -32.33
N ARG A 26 -21.02 10.18 -31.69
CA ARG A 26 -21.02 10.72 -30.32
C ARG A 26 -20.36 9.80 -29.31
N LYS A 27 -20.67 8.49 -29.34
CA LYS A 27 -20.08 7.50 -28.44
C LYS A 27 -18.58 7.31 -28.69
N GLU A 28 -18.16 7.26 -29.96
CA GLU A 28 -16.75 7.15 -30.34
C GLU A 28 -15.95 8.38 -29.87
N LEU A 29 -16.47 9.59 -30.09
CA LEU A 29 -15.83 10.82 -29.61
C LEU A 29 -15.76 10.89 -28.09
N GLN A 30 -16.77 10.40 -27.38
CA GLN A 30 -16.77 10.31 -25.92
C GLN A 30 -15.65 9.38 -25.43
N CYS A 31 -15.54 8.18 -25.99
CA CYS A 31 -14.46 7.24 -25.67
C CYS A 31 -13.08 7.81 -26.02
N GLN A 32 -12.94 8.47 -27.17
CA GLN A 32 -11.69 9.08 -27.60
C GLN A 32 -11.23 10.20 -26.64
N ARG A 33 -12.15 11.01 -26.11
CA ARG A 33 -11.84 12.02 -25.08
C ARG A 33 -11.31 11.38 -23.80
N LEU A 34 -11.93 10.30 -23.33
CA LEU A 34 -11.45 9.53 -22.18
C LEU A 34 -10.02 9.01 -22.42
N HIS A 35 -9.76 8.48 -23.62
CA HIS A 35 -8.44 7.95 -23.99
C HIS A 35 -7.36 8.99 -24.27
N THR A 36 -7.70 10.25 -24.53
CA THR A 36 -6.71 11.30 -24.87
C THR A 36 -6.49 12.29 -23.73
N GLN A 37 -7.56 12.68 -23.03
CA GLN A 37 -7.50 13.69 -21.96
C GLN A 37 -7.32 13.07 -20.58
N TYR A 38 -7.85 11.85 -20.37
CA TYR A 38 -7.87 11.20 -19.06
C TYR A 38 -7.03 9.91 -19.01
N SER A 39 -6.35 9.56 -20.11
CA SER A 39 -5.32 8.52 -20.09
C SER A 39 -4.06 9.02 -19.39
N LEU A 40 -3.46 8.18 -18.57
CA LEU A 40 -2.18 8.46 -17.92
C LEU A 40 -1.08 8.68 -18.97
N ASN A 41 -0.09 9.51 -18.63
CA ASN A 41 0.99 9.99 -19.48
C ASN A 41 1.47 8.96 -20.53
N PRO A 42 1.36 9.25 -21.85
CA PRO A 42 1.78 8.32 -22.91
C PRO A 42 3.25 7.90 -22.85
N ARG A 43 4.10 8.69 -22.20
CA ARG A 43 5.54 8.41 -22.02
C ARG A 43 5.85 7.62 -20.75
N HIS A 44 4.90 7.58 -19.81
CA HIS A 44 5.01 6.84 -18.56
C HIS A 44 3.70 6.07 -18.32
N PRO A 45 3.56 4.87 -18.91
CA PRO A 45 2.45 4.00 -18.61
C PRO A 45 2.54 3.61 -17.13
N VAL A 46 1.74 4.27 -16.30
CA VAL A 46 1.48 3.85 -14.93
C VAL A 46 0.81 2.49 -15.05
N HIS A 47 1.59 1.43 -14.90
CA HIS A 47 1.07 0.06 -14.95
C HIS A 47 0.05 -0.06 -13.82
N THR A 48 -1.23 -0.20 -14.18
CA THR A 48 -2.33 -0.43 -13.24
C THR A 48 -2.20 -1.79 -12.55
N ILE A 49 -1.36 -2.67 -13.10
CA ILE A 49 -0.97 -3.94 -12.46
C ILE A 49 0.06 -3.59 -11.39
N THR A 50 -0.37 -3.61 -10.13
CA THR A 50 0.54 -3.57 -9.01
C THR A 50 1.55 -4.69 -9.16
N ARG A 51 2.84 -4.37 -9.05
CA ARG A 51 3.90 -5.38 -9.08
C ARG A 51 3.60 -6.42 -8.01
N LYS A 52 3.91 -7.68 -8.31
CA LYS A 52 3.76 -8.75 -7.32
C LYS A 52 4.69 -8.41 -6.14
N PRO A 53 4.15 -8.20 -4.93
CA PRO A 53 4.88 -7.52 -3.84
C PRO A 53 6.17 -8.24 -3.41
N MET A 54 6.29 -9.53 -3.72
CA MET A 54 7.44 -10.37 -3.37
C MET A 54 8.24 -10.84 -4.61
N SER A 55 8.04 -10.25 -5.78
CA SER A 55 8.77 -10.64 -7.00
C SER A 55 10.21 -10.13 -6.92
N TRP A 56 11.15 -11.06 -6.71
CA TRP A 56 12.58 -10.75 -6.53
C TRP A 56 13.16 -9.98 -7.73
N HIS A 57 12.71 -10.30 -8.95
CA HIS A 57 13.14 -9.67 -10.20
C HIS A 57 12.48 -8.32 -10.50
N ASP A 58 11.39 -7.97 -9.81
CA ASP A 58 10.73 -6.65 -9.92
C ASP A 58 11.14 -5.67 -8.80
N ASN A 59 11.80 -6.17 -7.76
CA ASN A 59 12.37 -5.35 -6.68
C ASN A 59 13.72 -4.78 -7.13
N ILE A 60 13.67 -3.79 -8.03
CA ILE A 60 14.80 -2.88 -8.20
C ILE A 60 14.85 -2.07 -6.91
N GLU A 61 15.78 -2.40 -6.01
CA GLU A 61 16.11 -1.55 -4.85
C GLU A 61 16.73 -0.27 -5.40
N GLU A 62 15.88 0.71 -5.72
CA GLU A 62 16.34 2.08 -5.82
C GLU A 62 16.94 2.47 -4.46
N PRO A 63 18.15 3.05 -4.43
CA PRO A 63 18.74 3.49 -3.17
C PRO A 63 17.79 4.49 -2.53
N ALA A 64 17.16 4.08 -1.43
CA ALA A 64 16.21 4.92 -0.72
C ALA A 64 16.89 6.24 -0.30
N ASP A 65 16.16 7.35 -0.41
CA ASP A 65 16.66 8.65 0.01
C ASP A 65 17.20 8.57 1.45
N ALA A 66 18.47 8.94 1.64
CA ALA A 66 19.11 8.91 2.94
C ALA A 66 18.32 9.70 3.99
N LYS A 67 17.63 10.79 3.59
CA LYS A 67 16.76 11.54 4.49
C LYS A 67 15.57 10.71 4.98
N PHE A 68 14.97 9.91 4.10
CA PHE A 68 13.86 9.03 4.45
C PHE A 68 14.30 7.89 5.36
N LEU A 69 15.46 7.27 5.08
CA LEU A 69 16.04 6.26 5.94
C LEU A 69 16.33 6.83 7.35
N ASN A 70 16.93 8.01 7.43
CA ASN A 70 17.19 8.68 8.70
C ASN A 70 15.90 8.98 9.48
N LEU A 71 14.81 9.32 8.79
CA LEU A 71 13.52 9.54 9.42
C LEU A 71 12.96 8.25 10.05
N ILE A 72 13.05 7.11 9.34
CA ILE A 72 12.63 5.81 9.88
C ILE A 72 13.48 5.44 11.07
N HIS A 73 14.81 5.56 10.96
CA HIS A 73 15.72 5.28 12.07
C HIS A 73 15.41 6.15 13.28
N HIS A 74 15.21 7.46 13.07
CA HIS A 74 14.81 8.38 14.12
C HIS A 74 13.46 7.98 14.75
N ALA A 75 12.48 7.57 13.95
CA ALA A 75 11.18 7.10 14.45
C ALA A 75 11.27 5.79 15.23
N ALA A 76 12.26 4.94 14.95
CA ALA A 76 12.50 3.68 15.66
C ALA A 76 13.29 3.85 16.97
N LEU A 77 13.86 5.03 17.26
CA LEU A 77 14.60 5.25 18.50
C LEU A 77 13.71 5.11 19.74
N GLU A 78 14.35 4.87 20.88
CA GLU A 78 13.69 4.87 22.19
C GLU A 78 13.19 6.29 22.55
N PRO A 79 12.07 6.43 23.28
CA PRO A 79 11.56 7.74 23.69
C PRO A 79 12.60 8.61 24.43
N THR A 80 13.41 8.00 25.30
CA THR A 80 14.48 8.66 26.07
C THR A 80 15.59 9.24 25.21
N LYS A 81 15.78 8.72 23.98
CA LYS A 81 16.75 9.26 23.00
C LYS A 81 16.15 10.36 22.13
N LYS A 82 14.82 10.45 22.04
CA LYS A 82 14.10 11.44 21.22
C LYS A 82 13.73 12.70 21.99
N TYR A 83 13.32 12.54 23.24
CA TYR A 83 12.79 13.63 24.05
C TYR A 83 13.61 13.74 25.33
N SER A 84 13.78 14.97 25.83
CA SER A 84 14.45 15.24 27.11
C SER A 84 13.60 14.81 28.31
N GLU A 85 12.28 14.80 28.13
CA GLU A 85 11.30 14.53 29.18
C GLU A 85 10.14 13.67 28.62
N PRO A 86 9.49 12.87 29.47
CA PRO A 86 8.36 12.05 29.05
C PRO A 86 7.23 12.94 28.54
N GLN A 87 6.68 12.59 27.36
CA GLN A 87 5.61 13.35 26.73
C GLN A 87 4.22 12.85 27.13
N THR A 88 4.13 11.66 27.71
CA THR A 88 2.87 11.05 28.16
C THR A 88 3.06 10.37 29.50
N GLU A 89 1.99 10.27 30.28
CA GLU A 89 1.99 9.58 31.58
C GLU A 89 2.47 8.13 31.48
N SER A 90 2.12 7.43 30.39
CA SER A 90 2.60 6.07 30.16
C SER A 90 4.12 5.98 29.94
N GLN A 91 4.74 7.04 29.40
CA GLN A 91 6.20 7.08 29.25
C GLN A 91 6.90 7.31 30.59
N GLU A 92 6.27 8.00 31.55
CA GLU A 92 6.86 8.26 32.88
C GLU A 92 7.20 6.97 33.62
N ILE A 93 6.33 5.95 33.53
CA ILE A 93 6.48 4.66 34.21
C ILE A 93 7.80 3.97 33.80
N GLY A 94 8.14 4.05 32.51
CA GLY A 94 9.32 3.40 31.94
C GLY A 94 10.50 4.33 31.66
N TRP A 95 10.42 5.60 32.08
CA TRP A 95 11.42 6.61 31.71
C TRP A 95 12.78 6.34 32.35
N ASN A 96 12.78 6.02 33.64
CA ASN A 96 13.97 5.68 34.42
C ASN A 96 14.06 4.15 34.60
N THR A 97 14.70 3.47 33.64
CA THR A 97 14.83 2.00 33.65
C THR A 97 15.96 1.50 34.56
N THR A 98 16.88 2.37 34.97
CA THR A 98 17.99 2.00 35.85
C THR A 98 17.46 1.69 37.26
N PRO A 99 17.63 0.46 37.77
CA PRO A 99 17.16 0.11 39.09
C PRO A 99 17.96 0.86 40.16
N LEU A 100 17.29 1.31 41.23
CA LEU A 100 17.92 2.00 42.35
C LEU A 100 18.93 1.11 43.10
N ILE A 101 18.69 -0.19 43.09
CA ILE A 101 19.57 -1.20 43.67
C ILE A 101 20.18 -1.98 42.52
N GLN A 102 21.51 -2.03 42.47
CA GLN A 102 22.20 -2.92 41.54
C GLN A 102 22.00 -4.36 42.00
N VAL A 103 21.15 -5.09 41.29
CA VAL A 103 20.91 -6.51 41.56
C VAL A 103 21.91 -7.32 40.76
N ASP A 104 22.89 -7.91 41.45
CA ASP A 104 23.75 -8.91 40.84
C ASP A 104 22.95 -10.21 40.64
N ARG A 105 22.68 -10.55 39.38
CA ARG A 105 21.97 -11.78 39.00
C ARG A 105 22.86 -13.02 39.07
N THR A 106 24.15 -12.86 39.32
CA THR A 106 25.09 -13.98 39.52
C THR A 106 25.21 -14.37 40.99
N ASP A 107 24.89 -13.46 41.92
CA ASP A 107 24.92 -13.75 43.34
C ASP A 107 23.77 -14.68 43.75
N CYS A 108 24.11 -15.94 44.00
CA CYS A 108 23.18 -16.97 44.46
C CYS A 108 22.62 -16.73 45.87
N ARG A 109 23.15 -15.75 46.62
CA ARG A 109 22.63 -15.37 47.94
C ARG A 109 21.40 -14.47 47.85
N LEU A 110 21.25 -13.73 46.76
CA LEU A 110 20.21 -12.72 46.59
C LEU A 110 19.30 -13.00 45.39
N TYR A 111 19.77 -13.78 44.40
CA TYR A 111 19.02 -14.06 43.18
C TYR A 111 18.50 -15.51 43.14
N PHE A 112 17.20 -15.68 43.41
CA PHE A 112 16.51 -16.99 43.44
C PHE A 112 15.42 -17.09 42.37
N PRO A 113 15.77 -17.16 41.06
CA PRO A 113 14.77 -17.29 40.01
C PRO A 113 14.10 -18.66 40.05
N ARG A 114 12.80 -18.71 39.72
CA ARG A 114 12.11 -19.99 39.51
C ARG A 114 12.73 -20.70 38.32
N ARG A 115 13.18 -21.94 38.53
CA ARG A 115 13.69 -22.81 37.46
C ARG A 115 12.62 -23.83 37.12
N ARG A 116 12.31 -23.96 35.83
CA ARG A 116 11.50 -25.08 35.34
C ARG A 116 12.34 -26.34 35.38
N THR A 117 11.71 -27.46 35.71
CA THR A 117 12.33 -28.78 35.74
C THR A 117 11.49 -29.72 34.89
N GLU A 118 11.98 -30.91 34.56
CA GLU A 118 11.22 -31.87 33.74
C GLU A 118 9.84 -32.23 34.34
N ILE A 119 9.69 -32.04 35.65
CA ILE A 119 8.48 -32.33 36.41
C ILE A 119 7.53 -31.10 36.48
N THR A 120 8.03 -29.87 36.27
CA THR A 120 7.28 -28.59 36.43
C THR A 120 7.47 -27.63 35.27
#